data_AF-A0A9W3CMB9-F1
#
_entry.id   AF-A0A9W3CMB9-F1
#
_cell.length_a   1.000
_cell.length_b   1.000
_cell.length_c   1.000
_cell.angle_alpha   90.00
_cell.angle_beta   90.00
_cell.angle_gamma   90.00
#
_symmetry.space_group_name_H-M   'P 1'
#
loop_
_entity.id
_entity.type
_entity.pdbx_description
1 polymer ?
#
loop_
_entity_poly.entity_id
_entity_poly.type
_entity_poly.pdbx_seq_one_letter_code
_entity_poly.pdbx_strand_id
1 'polypeptide(L)'
;MDSYSGQIYEWKQKWLADKVPKWINMTTWEELCVHWDKDSTKQVSNTNSANRKSDRGGKGMYKHNLGAQSIPTLADKMAQENEGEPVGDFPLYKRIHTNKTTGQIDDGLAQEVVSLVDSMTQDEEARLSQIQADLDLDATSTESTALSQVRINELLESAIPKKKGRLVGLGRRSKSVPPTSQVPVDPTLMDQLKDKDERIRQLEEKMAAQERAREADRRRSEKMMAAFMRQFPDQNFDVDEDE
;
A
#
# COMPACT_ATOMS: atom_id res chain seq x y z
N MET A 1 32.33 -20.32 -2.98
CA MET A 1 31.96 -21.23 -4.09
C MET A 1 31.27 -20.40 -5.13
N ASP A 2 31.85 -20.27 -6.32
CA ASP A 2 31.17 -19.63 -7.44
C ASP A 2 29.92 -20.44 -7.79
N SER A 3 28.78 -19.77 -7.94
CA SER A 3 27.58 -20.48 -8.37
C SER A 3 27.78 -21.01 -9.78
N TYR A 4 27.17 -22.16 -10.09
CA TYR A 4 27.17 -22.73 -11.43
C TYR A 4 26.82 -21.70 -12.52
N SER A 5 25.86 -20.80 -12.24
CA SER A 5 25.50 -19.70 -13.14
C SER A 5 26.63 -18.70 -13.40
N GLY A 6 27.46 -18.41 -12.40
CA GLY A 6 28.64 -17.54 -12.55
C GLY A 6 29.68 -18.18 -13.46
N GLN A 7 29.95 -19.47 -13.28
CA GLN A 7 30.88 -20.22 -14.12
C GLN A 7 30.42 -20.28 -15.58
N ILE A 8 29.14 -20.57 -15.83
CA ILE A 8 28.57 -20.56 -17.19
C ILE A 8 28.69 -19.19 -17.84
N TYR A 9 28.47 -18.11 -17.09
CA TYR A 9 28.64 -16.75 -17.60
C TYR A 9 30.10 -16.49 -18.01
N GLU A 10 31.07 -16.81 -17.17
CA GLU A 10 32.50 -16.66 -17.49
C GLU A 10 32.91 -17.48 -18.72
N TRP A 11 32.44 -18.71 -18.82
CA TRP A 11 32.72 -19.58 -19.96
C TRP A 11 32.14 -18.98 -21.25
N LYS A 12 30.93 -18.42 -21.19
CA LYS A 12 30.33 -17.70 -22.32
C LYS A 12 31.12 -16.45 -22.71
N GLN A 13 31.67 -15.70 -21.74
CA GLN A 13 32.55 -14.55 -22.04
C GLN A 13 33.85 -14.99 -22.72
N LYS A 14 34.41 -16.13 -22.31
CA LYS A 14 35.60 -16.70 -22.97
C LYS A 14 35.29 -17.16 -24.39
N TRP A 15 34.13 -17.80 -24.61
CA TRP A 15 33.66 -18.18 -25.94
C TRP A 15 33.55 -16.97 -26.87
N LEU A 16 32.93 -15.87 -26.40
CA LEU A 16 32.84 -14.62 -27.16
C LEU A 16 34.19 -13.97 -27.47
N ALA A 17 35.24 -14.30 -26.71
CA ALA A 17 36.61 -13.81 -26.89
C ALA A 17 37.51 -14.84 -27.58
N ASP A 18 36.94 -15.89 -28.20
CA ASP A 18 37.63 -17.00 -28.85
C ASP A 18 38.67 -17.70 -27.94
N LYS A 19 38.33 -17.85 -26.65
CA LYS A 19 39.17 -18.48 -25.62
C LYS A 19 38.48 -19.69 -24.99
N VAL A 20 39.28 -20.69 -24.63
CA VAL A 20 38.81 -21.88 -23.90
C VAL A 20 39.01 -21.68 -22.38
N PRO A 21 37.99 -21.95 -21.56
CA PRO A 21 38.13 -21.95 -20.11
C PRO A 21 39.15 -22.98 -19.61
N LYS A 22 39.90 -22.63 -18.56
CA LYS A 22 40.75 -23.59 -17.85
C LYS A 22 39.86 -24.58 -17.10
N TRP A 23 40.23 -25.86 -17.10
CA TRP A 23 39.59 -26.93 -16.31
C TRP A 23 38.17 -27.33 -16.73
N ILE A 24 37.75 -27.05 -17.97
CA ILE A 24 36.52 -27.60 -18.54
C ILE A 24 36.80 -28.90 -19.31
N ASN A 25 35.87 -29.85 -19.25
CA ASN A 25 35.91 -31.02 -20.14
C ASN A 25 35.70 -30.55 -21.60
N MET A 26 36.55 -31.01 -22.53
CA MET A 26 36.52 -30.52 -23.91
C MET A 26 35.21 -30.85 -24.63
N THR A 27 34.65 -32.04 -24.41
CA THR A 27 33.37 -32.44 -24.98
C THR A 27 32.24 -31.51 -24.50
N THR A 28 32.19 -31.22 -23.20
CA THR A 28 31.23 -30.25 -22.66
C THR A 28 31.42 -28.85 -23.23
N TRP A 29 32.66 -28.42 -23.44
CA TRP A 29 32.97 -27.13 -24.05
C TRP A 29 32.46 -27.04 -25.50
N GLU A 30 32.72 -28.06 -26.31
CA GLU A 30 32.25 -28.13 -27.71
C GLU A 30 30.71 -28.11 -27.77
N GLU A 31 30.03 -28.90 -26.94
CA GLU A 31 28.57 -28.91 -26.86
C GLU A 31 28.00 -27.54 -26.46
N LEU A 32 28.65 -26.84 -25.52
CA LEU A 32 28.27 -25.48 -25.12
C LEU A 32 28.48 -24.47 -26.26
N CYS A 33 29.59 -24.54 -26.99
CA CYS A 33 29.85 -23.70 -28.15
C CYS A 33 28.75 -23.89 -29.21
N VAL A 34 28.43 -25.15 -29.54
CA VAL A 34 27.34 -25.49 -30.46
C VAL A 34 26.00 -24.96 -29.95
N HIS A 35 25.72 -25.07 -28.65
CA HIS A 35 24.49 -24.56 -28.06
C HIS A 35 24.39 -23.03 -28.13
N TRP A 36 25.47 -22.29 -27.83
CA TRP A 36 25.49 -20.83 -27.88
C TRP A 36 25.47 -20.27 -29.31
N ASP A 37 25.96 -21.03 -30.29
CA ASP A 37 25.94 -20.61 -31.69
C ASP A 37 24.56 -20.73 -32.36
N LYS A 38 23.66 -21.57 -31.82
CA LYS A 38 22.27 -21.68 -32.31
C LYS A 38 21.55 -20.33 -32.31
N ASP A 39 20.90 -20.01 -33.42
CA ASP A 39 20.12 -18.77 -33.57
C ASP A 39 19.01 -18.64 -32.53
N SER A 40 18.35 -19.74 -32.18
CA SER A 40 17.31 -19.76 -31.13
C SER A 40 17.89 -19.37 -29.76
N THR A 41 19.08 -19.84 -29.41
CA THR A 41 19.77 -19.49 -28.16
C THR A 41 20.15 -18.01 -28.15
N LYS A 42 20.69 -17.50 -29.26
CA LYS A 42 21.03 -16.07 -29.43
C LYS A 42 19.78 -15.20 -29.30
N GLN A 43 18.69 -15.55 -29.96
CA GLN A 43 17.42 -14.82 -29.93
C GLN A 43 16.83 -14.75 -28.51
N VAL A 44 16.77 -15.88 -27.80
CA VAL A 44 16.30 -15.92 -26.40
C VAL A 44 17.20 -15.07 -25.51
N SER A 45 18.52 -15.17 -25.67
CA SER A 45 19.50 -14.37 -24.90
C SER A 45 19.32 -12.87 -25.14
N ASN A 46 19.15 -12.45 -26.39
CA ASN A 46 18.94 -11.05 -26.76
C ASN A 46 17.61 -10.51 -26.20
N THR A 47 16.54 -11.29 -26.34
CA THR A 47 15.22 -10.94 -25.80
C THR A 47 15.28 -10.79 -24.27
N ASN A 48 15.92 -11.74 -23.58
CA ASN A 48 16.06 -11.69 -22.12
C ASN A 48 16.94 -10.52 -21.66
N SER A 49 18.03 -10.22 -22.39
CA SER A 49 18.89 -9.07 -22.12
C SER A 49 18.16 -7.74 -22.30
N ALA A 50 17.42 -7.59 -23.42
CA ALA A 50 16.59 -6.42 -23.69
C ALA A 50 15.50 -6.24 -22.63
N ASN A 51 14.82 -7.32 -22.23
CA ASN A 51 13.83 -7.29 -21.16
C ASN A 51 14.45 -6.88 -19.81
N ARG A 52 15.64 -7.39 -19.49
CA ARG A 52 16.35 -7.08 -18.23
C ARG A 52 16.86 -5.65 -18.18
N LYS A 53 17.26 -5.09 -19.33
CA LYS A 53 17.73 -3.70 -19.47
C LYS A 53 16.63 -2.74 -19.94
N SER A 54 15.38 -3.19 -19.98
CA SER A 54 14.27 -2.35 -20.40
C SER A 54 14.14 -1.14 -19.48
N ASP A 55 13.86 0.01 -20.08
CA ASP A 55 13.56 1.20 -19.30
C ASP A 55 12.24 1.00 -18.53
N ARG A 56 12.26 1.41 -17.27
CA ARG A 56 11.14 1.38 -16.35
C ARG A 56 10.75 2.80 -15.93
N GLY A 57 10.94 3.78 -16.82
CA GLY A 57 10.72 5.19 -16.53
C GLY A 57 11.74 5.73 -15.53
N GLY A 58 13.02 5.42 -15.73
CA GLY A 58 14.10 5.87 -14.83
C GLY A 58 14.26 5.06 -13.53
N LYS A 59 13.38 4.09 -13.25
CA LYS A 59 13.37 3.28 -12.01
C LYS A 59 14.46 2.19 -11.93
N GLY A 60 15.37 2.15 -12.90
CA GLY A 60 16.44 1.16 -12.99
C GLY A 60 15.97 -0.28 -13.25
N MET A 61 16.92 -1.21 -13.18
CA MET A 61 16.68 -2.65 -13.37
C MET A 61 15.91 -3.23 -12.19
N TYR A 62 14.94 -4.11 -12.47
CA TYR A 62 14.20 -4.81 -11.42
C TYR A 62 15.13 -5.58 -10.47
N LYS A 63 15.01 -5.32 -9.17
CA LYS A 63 15.75 -6.04 -8.12
C LYS A 63 14.80 -6.61 -7.07
N HIS A 64 15.13 -7.81 -6.61
CA HIS A 64 14.37 -8.51 -5.58
C HIS A 64 15.35 -9.20 -4.62
N ASN A 65 15.07 -9.11 -3.32
CA ASN A 65 16.05 -9.39 -2.26
C ASN A 65 15.75 -10.66 -1.43
N LEU A 66 14.75 -11.47 -1.82
CA LEU A 66 14.44 -12.72 -1.12
C LEU A 66 15.41 -13.87 -1.40
N GLY A 67 16.19 -13.80 -2.48
CA GLY A 67 16.95 -14.96 -2.96
C GLY A 67 16.03 -16.11 -3.35
N ALA A 68 16.38 -17.34 -2.96
CA ALA A 68 15.64 -18.56 -3.27
C ALA A 68 14.44 -18.82 -2.33
N GLN A 69 13.82 -17.76 -1.79
CA GLN A 69 12.67 -17.84 -0.91
C GLN A 69 11.42 -17.31 -1.63
N SER A 70 10.30 -18.03 -1.52
CA SER A 70 9.03 -17.59 -2.08
C SER A 70 8.36 -16.55 -1.17
N ILE A 71 7.54 -15.68 -1.75
CA ILE A 71 6.75 -14.68 -0.99
C ILE A 71 5.83 -15.36 0.04
N PRO A 72 5.06 -16.43 -0.28
CA PRO A 72 4.26 -17.15 0.71
C PRO A 72 5.09 -17.68 1.87
N THR A 73 6.24 -18.33 1.59
CA THR A 73 7.13 -18.83 2.64
C THR A 73 7.67 -17.71 3.53
N LEU A 74 7.92 -16.52 2.97
CA LEU A 74 8.27 -15.35 3.78
C LEU A 74 7.09 -14.90 4.65
N ALA A 75 5.88 -14.83 4.11
CA ALA A 75 4.70 -14.44 4.87
C ALA A 75 4.45 -15.38 6.05
N ASP A 76 4.53 -16.70 5.83
CA ASP A 76 4.38 -17.71 6.89
C ASP A 76 5.45 -17.54 7.98
N LYS A 77 6.70 -17.27 7.57
CA LYS A 77 7.79 -17.00 8.51
C LYS A 77 7.54 -15.74 9.32
N MET A 78 7.10 -14.65 8.67
CA MET A 78 6.79 -13.40 9.35
C MET A 78 5.61 -13.55 10.32
N ALA A 79 4.61 -14.37 9.98
CA ALA A 79 3.52 -14.69 10.90
C ALA A 79 4.02 -15.48 12.12
N GLN A 80 4.89 -16.47 11.93
CA GLN A 80 5.52 -17.20 13.05
C GLN A 80 6.37 -16.29 13.95
N GLU A 81 7.10 -15.33 13.37
CA GLU A 81 7.85 -14.30 14.11
C GLU A 81 6.91 -13.35 14.88
N ASN A 82 5.67 -13.20 14.42
CA ASN A 82 4.63 -12.36 15.00
C ASN A 82 3.61 -13.18 15.82
N GLU A 83 4.08 -14.17 16.58
CA GLU A 83 3.25 -15.00 17.48
C GLU A 83 2.11 -15.78 16.80
N GLY A 84 2.22 -16.00 15.49
CA GLY A 84 1.21 -16.66 14.67
C GLY A 84 0.23 -15.70 13.98
N GLU A 85 0.26 -14.40 14.32
CA GLU A 85 -0.62 -13.40 13.72
C GLU A 85 -0.13 -13.00 12.31
N PRO A 86 -1.01 -13.00 11.30
CA PRO A 86 -0.64 -12.68 9.93
C PRO A 86 -0.18 -11.22 9.83
N VAL A 87 0.97 -11.02 9.18
CA VAL A 87 1.49 -9.68 8.92
C VAL A 87 0.78 -9.04 7.72
N GLY A 88 0.48 -7.75 7.83
CA GLY A 88 -0.08 -6.94 6.76
C GLY A 88 0.79 -6.94 5.48
N ASP A 89 0.17 -6.58 4.35
CA ASP A 89 0.84 -6.63 3.05
C ASP A 89 1.92 -5.56 2.92
N PHE A 90 1.80 -4.43 3.61
CA PHE A 90 2.79 -3.37 3.55
C PHE A 90 4.12 -3.72 4.24
N PRO A 91 4.15 -4.20 5.50
CA PRO A 91 5.39 -4.72 6.09
C PRO A 91 6.00 -5.87 5.29
N LEU A 92 5.16 -6.77 4.74
CA LEU A 92 5.63 -7.83 3.85
C LEU A 92 6.30 -7.25 2.60
N TYR A 93 5.68 -6.26 1.94
CA TYR A 93 6.23 -5.59 0.77
C TYR A 93 7.59 -4.94 1.06
N LYS A 94 7.71 -4.20 2.18
CA LYS A 94 9.01 -3.66 2.63
C LYS A 94 10.03 -4.79 2.77
N ARG A 95 9.68 -5.86 3.47
CA ARG A 95 10.59 -7.00 3.72
C ARG A 95 11.06 -7.68 2.44
N ILE A 96 10.20 -7.81 1.44
CA ILE A 96 10.51 -8.39 0.12
C ILE A 96 11.57 -7.56 -0.63
N HIS A 97 11.47 -6.24 -0.53
CA HIS A 97 12.26 -5.30 -1.31
C HIS A 97 13.47 -4.73 -0.57
N THR A 98 13.55 -4.88 0.76
CA THR A 98 14.71 -4.48 1.55
C THR A 98 15.89 -5.43 1.36
N ASN A 99 17.04 -4.85 1.01
CA ASN A 99 18.32 -5.54 0.95
C ASN A 99 18.78 -5.88 2.37
N LYS A 100 19.13 -7.16 2.61
CA LYS A 100 19.51 -7.66 3.93
C LYS A 100 20.86 -7.12 4.43
N THR A 101 21.73 -6.70 3.52
CA THR A 101 23.07 -6.21 3.85
C THR A 101 23.06 -4.69 4.04
N THR A 102 22.40 -3.94 3.16
CA THR A 102 22.39 -2.47 3.22
C THR A 102 21.22 -1.92 4.04
N GLY A 103 20.17 -2.71 4.27
CA GLY A 103 18.93 -2.26 4.90
C GLY A 103 18.07 -1.35 4.01
N GLN A 104 18.53 -1.04 2.79
CA GLN A 104 17.83 -0.14 1.87
C GLN A 104 17.03 -0.91 0.83
N ILE A 105 16.05 -0.27 0.22
CA ILE A 105 15.31 -0.81 -0.92
C ILE A 105 16.10 -0.44 -2.19
N ASP A 106 16.59 -1.42 -2.94
CA ASP A 106 17.43 -1.14 -4.13
C ASP A 106 16.63 -0.91 -5.43
N ASP A 107 15.35 -1.31 -5.45
CA ASP A 107 14.47 -1.19 -6.61
C ASP A 107 13.74 0.15 -6.60
N GLY A 108 13.90 0.96 -7.65
CA GLY A 108 13.33 2.31 -7.69
C GLY A 108 11.80 2.35 -7.66
N LEU A 109 11.11 1.32 -8.21
CA LEU A 109 9.65 1.26 -8.10
C LEU A 109 9.24 0.98 -6.65
N ALA A 110 9.91 0.03 -6.01
CA ALA A 110 9.59 -0.33 -4.63
C ALA A 110 9.90 0.82 -3.66
N GLN A 111 10.95 1.60 -3.91
CA GLN A 111 11.23 2.84 -3.17
C GLN A 111 10.06 3.83 -3.31
N GLU A 112 9.64 4.16 -4.55
CA GLU A 112 8.53 5.08 -4.79
C GLU A 112 7.24 4.61 -4.10
N VAL A 113 6.89 3.32 -4.21
CA VAL A 113 5.69 2.74 -3.57
C VAL A 113 5.77 2.87 -2.05
N VAL A 114 6.91 2.50 -1.44
CA VAL A 114 7.06 2.57 0.01
C VAL A 114 6.97 4.00 0.52
N SER A 115 7.66 4.94 -0.12
CA SER A 115 7.59 6.35 0.23
C SER A 115 6.18 6.93 0.07
N LEU A 116 5.46 6.55 -0.98
CA LEU A 116 4.09 7.01 -1.20
C LEU A 116 3.15 6.50 -0.11
N VAL A 117 3.20 5.20 0.22
CA VAL A 117 2.32 4.61 1.24
C VAL A 117 2.66 5.15 2.63
N ASP A 118 3.93 5.34 2.96
CA ASP A 118 4.34 5.98 4.21
C ASP A 118 3.79 7.42 4.31
N SER A 119 3.88 8.21 3.24
CA SER A 119 3.30 9.57 3.20
C SER A 119 1.78 9.56 3.35
N MET A 120 1.08 8.69 2.61
CA MET A 120 -0.39 8.60 2.70
C MET A 120 -0.85 8.18 4.10
N THR A 121 -0.11 7.27 4.74
CA THR A 121 -0.39 6.82 6.11
C THR A 121 -0.25 7.99 7.07
N GLN A 122 0.88 8.72 7.02
CA GLN A 122 1.13 9.88 7.87
C GLN A 122 0.10 10.99 7.68
N ASP A 123 -0.27 11.30 6.44
CA ASP A 123 -1.27 12.33 6.13
C ASP A 123 -2.67 11.96 6.69
N GLU A 124 -3.05 10.69 6.63
CA GLU A 124 -4.34 10.22 7.15
C GLU A 124 -4.35 10.15 8.68
N GLU A 125 -3.26 9.69 9.32
CA GLU A 125 -3.11 9.71 10.78
C GLU A 125 -3.11 11.15 11.33
N ALA A 126 -2.47 12.09 10.62
CA ALA A 126 -2.49 13.50 10.98
C ALA A 126 -3.91 14.11 10.90
N ARG A 127 -4.69 13.73 9.87
CA ARG A 127 -6.10 14.15 9.75
C ARG A 127 -6.96 13.58 10.88
N LEU A 128 -6.78 12.30 11.23
CA LEU A 128 -7.50 11.69 12.35
C LEU A 128 -7.15 12.38 13.68
N SER A 129 -5.87 12.69 13.88
CA SER A 129 -5.41 13.43 15.06
C SER A 129 -6.01 14.83 15.14
N GLN A 130 -6.13 15.53 14.01
CA GLN A 130 -6.78 16.84 13.95
C GLN A 130 -8.28 16.75 14.29
N ILE A 131 -8.99 15.77 13.72
CA ILE A 131 -10.43 15.56 14.00
C ILE A 131 -10.66 15.27 15.48
N GLN A 132 -9.79 14.47 16.09
CA GLN A 132 -9.86 14.17 17.52
C GLN A 132 -9.71 15.45 18.37
N ALA A 133 -8.76 16.31 17.99
CA ALA A 133 -8.52 17.59 18.66
C ALA A 133 -9.70 18.56 18.48
N ASP A 134 -10.28 18.65 17.29
CA ASP A 134 -11.42 19.53 16.99
C ASP A 134 -12.71 19.12 17.71
N LEU A 135 -12.85 17.84 18.07
CA LEU A 135 -14.02 17.29 18.76
C LEU A 135 -13.85 17.24 20.29
N ASP A 136 -12.74 17.74 20.84
CA ASP A 136 -12.39 17.68 22.28
C ASP A 136 -12.61 16.28 22.90
N LEU A 137 -12.43 15.23 22.09
CA LEU A 137 -12.58 13.86 22.55
C LEU A 137 -11.34 13.49 23.38
N ASP A 138 -11.55 13.31 24.69
CA ASP A 138 -10.49 12.97 25.65
C ASP A 138 -9.60 11.81 25.14
N ALA A 139 -8.29 11.98 25.32
CA ALA A 139 -7.26 10.99 25.01
C ALA A 139 -7.38 9.70 25.84
N THR A 140 -8.39 9.59 26.72
CA THR A 140 -8.78 8.37 27.42
C THR A 140 -9.59 7.40 26.56
N SER A 141 -10.08 7.81 25.38
CA SER A 141 -10.49 6.84 24.35
C SER A 141 -9.24 6.18 23.78
N THR A 142 -9.03 4.91 24.12
CA THR A 142 -7.95 4.05 23.62
C THR A 142 -8.04 3.73 22.12
N GLU A 143 -8.81 4.49 21.34
CA GLU A 143 -8.78 4.42 19.89
C GLU A 143 -7.49 5.08 19.38
N SER A 144 -6.49 4.24 19.15
CA SER A 144 -5.20 4.63 18.59
C SER A 144 -5.43 5.42 17.28
N THR A 145 -4.77 6.57 17.13
CA THR A 145 -4.71 7.32 15.87
C THR A 145 -3.98 6.57 14.76
N ALA A 146 -3.40 5.40 15.06
CA ALA A 146 -2.79 4.51 14.10
C ALA A 146 -3.83 3.90 13.15
N LEU A 147 -3.54 3.92 11.84
CA LEU A 147 -4.44 3.31 10.86
C LEU A 147 -4.53 1.79 11.05
N SER A 148 -5.73 1.26 10.79
CA SER A 148 -5.92 -0.19 10.73
C SER A 148 -5.06 -0.82 9.64
N GLN A 149 -4.63 -2.07 9.85
CA GLN A 149 -3.88 -2.83 8.84
C GLN A 149 -4.64 -2.94 7.51
N VAL A 150 -5.97 -3.07 7.58
CA VAL A 150 -6.84 -3.12 6.41
C VAL A 150 -6.71 -1.83 5.60
N ARG A 151 -6.76 -0.68 6.27
CA ARG A 151 -6.61 0.62 5.62
C ARG A 151 -5.23 0.78 4.97
N ILE A 152 -4.17 0.40 5.67
CA ILE A 152 -2.80 0.44 5.12
C ILE A 152 -2.67 -0.47 3.88
N ASN A 153 -3.30 -1.65 3.90
CA ASN A 153 -3.31 -2.55 2.74
C ASN A 153 -4.04 -1.93 1.53
N GLU A 154 -5.15 -1.23 1.74
CA GLU A 154 -5.85 -0.49 0.67
C GLU A 154 -4.96 0.60 0.05
N LEU A 155 -4.27 1.38 0.88
CA LEU A 155 -3.33 2.40 0.42
C LEU A 155 -2.24 1.77 -0.43
N LEU A 156 -1.67 0.64 0.01
CA LEU A 156 -0.68 -0.12 -0.75
C LEU A 156 -1.21 -0.63 -2.09
N GLU A 157 -2.42 -1.22 -2.12
CA GLU A 157 -3.04 -1.71 -3.35
C GLU A 157 -3.27 -0.59 -4.38
N SER A 158 -3.54 0.63 -3.90
CA SER A 158 -3.69 1.83 -4.75
C SER A 158 -2.36 2.37 -5.28
N ALA A 159 -1.29 2.26 -4.49
CA ALA A 159 0.05 2.74 -4.85
C ALA A 159 0.79 1.78 -5.81
N ILE A 160 0.56 0.46 -5.70
CA ILE A 160 1.27 -0.52 -6.52
C ILE A 160 0.70 -0.57 -7.96
N PRO A 161 1.54 -0.41 -8.99
CA PRO A 161 1.08 -0.55 -10.36
C PRO A 161 0.65 -1.99 -10.68
N LYS A 162 -0.45 -2.11 -11.43
CA LYS A 162 -0.98 -3.39 -11.92
C LYS A 162 -0.39 -3.69 -13.30
N LYS A 163 0.30 -4.83 -13.43
CA LYS A 163 0.82 -5.33 -14.73
C LYS A 163 0.18 -6.67 -15.06
N LYS A 164 -0.55 -6.75 -16.19
CA LYS A 164 -1.32 -7.94 -16.60
C LYS A 164 -2.26 -8.44 -15.48
N GLY A 165 -2.93 -7.52 -14.79
CA GLY A 165 -3.86 -7.82 -13.69
C GLY A 165 -3.21 -8.26 -12.38
N ARG A 166 -1.88 -8.16 -12.23
CA ARG A 166 -1.15 -8.54 -11.01
C ARG A 166 -0.46 -7.33 -10.39
N LEU A 167 -0.53 -7.25 -9.06
CA LEU A 167 0.23 -6.28 -8.28
C LEU A 167 1.72 -6.63 -8.34
N VAL A 168 2.54 -5.67 -8.76
CA VAL A 168 3.99 -5.86 -8.86
C VAL A 168 4.59 -6.02 -7.46
N GLY A 169 5.46 -7.02 -7.26
CA GLY A 169 6.21 -7.21 -6.01
C GLY A 169 5.50 -8.02 -4.91
N LEU A 170 4.17 -8.21 -4.98
CA LEU A 170 3.39 -8.91 -3.94
C LEU A 170 3.03 -10.37 -4.27
N GLY A 171 3.47 -10.88 -5.42
CA GLY A 171 3.19 -12.25 -5.84
C GLY A 171 1.69 -12.49 -6.10
N ARG A 172 1.18 -13.67 -5.70
CA ARG A 172 -0.23 -14.06 -5.88
C ARG A 172 -1.14 -13.69 -4.71
N ARG A 173 -0.68 -12.85 -3.76
CA ARG A 173 -1.54 -12.35 -2.66
C ARG A 173 -2.56 -11.30 -3.11
N SER A 174 -2.63 -11.00 -4.41
CA SER A 174 -3.58 -10.06 -4.98
C SER A 174 -5.01 -10.56 -4.78
N LYS A 175 -5.58 -10.13 -3.64
CA LYS A 175 -6.98 -9.89 -3.33
C LYS A 175 -7.15 -9.78 -1.81
N SER A 176 -7.25 -8.56 -1.26
CA SER A 176 -7.92 -8.38 0.05
C SER A 176 -9.37 -8.87 0.01
N VAL A 177 -9.95 -8.90 -1.20
CA VAL A 177 -11.26 -9.51 -1.48
C VAL A 177 -11.04 -10.83 -2.21
N PRO A 178 -11.17 -12.01 -1.57
CA PRO A 178 -11.14 -13.27 -2.31
C PRO A 178 -12.07 -13.16 -3.53
N PRO A 179 -11.79 -13.80 -4.70
CA PRO A 179 -12.90 -14.05 -5.61
C PRO A 179 -13.93 -14.72 -4.72
N THR A 180 -15.11 -14.11 -4.56
CA THR A 180 -16.18 -14.63 -3.73
C THR A 180 -16.39 -16.09 -4.11
N SER A 181 -15.66 -16.97 -3.46
CA SER A 181 -16.03 -18.34 -3.26
C SER A 181 -17.23 -18.13 -2.38
N GLN A 182 -18.39 -18.33 -2.98
CA GLN A 182 -19.71 -18.13 -2.43
C GLN A 182 -19.75 -18.78 -1.05
N VAL A 183 -19.33 -18.05 -0.02
CA VAL A 183 -19.84 -18.28 1.32
C VAL A 183 -21.30 -17.88 1.17
N PRO A 184 -22.25 -18.80 1.43
CA PRO A 184 -23.65 -18.43 1.49
C PRO A 184 -23.74 -17.31 2.53
N VAL A 185 -24.00 -16.09 2.05
CA VAL A 185 -24.27 -14.97 2.94
C VAL A 185 -25.53 -15.39 3.67
N ASP A 186 -25.45 -15.61 4.98
CA ASP A 186 -26.62 -15.93 5.80
C ASP A 186 -27.67 -14.85 5.52
N PRO A 187 -28.86 -15.20 4.98
CA PRO A 187 -29.92 -14.24 4.67
C PRO A 187 -30.26 -13.35 5.87
N THR A 188 -30.11 -13.90 7.08
CA THR A 188 -30.32 -13.18 8.35
C THR A 188 -29.36 -12.03 8.55
N LEU A 189 -28.08 -12.19 8.17
CA LEU A 189 -27.07 -11.13 8.26
C LEU A 189 -27.34 -10.00 7.24
N MET A 190 -27.83 -10.35 6.05
CA MET A 190 -28.22 -9.37 5.03
C MET A 190 -29.42 -8.53 5.49
N ASP A 191 -30.41 -9.15 6.12
CA ASP A 191 -31.57 -8.44 6.64
C ASP A 191 -31.22 -7.56 7.85
N GLN A 192 -30.33 -8.02 8.73
CA GLN A 192 -29.79 -7.19 9.81
C GLN A 192 -29.00 -5.98 9.31
N LEU A 193 -28.28 -6.12 8.19
CA LEU A 193 -27.53 -5.01 7.60
C LEU A 193 -28.46 -3.94 7.03
N LYS A 194 -29.51 -4.36 6.31
CA LYS A 194 -30.55 -3.45 5.81
C LYS A 194 -31.29 -2.73 6.93
N ASP A 195 -31.61 -3.43 8.03
CA ASP A 195 -32.27 -2.83 9.19
C ASP A 195 -31.38 -1.77 9.86
N LYS A 196 -30.07 -2.04 9.98
CA LYS A 196 -29.08 -1.08 10.47
C LYS A 196 -28.92 0.13 9.54
N ASP A 197 -28.84 -0.09 8.23
CA ASP A 197 -28.75 0.98 7.23
C ASP A 197 -29.99 1.88 7.24
N GLU A 198 -31.18 1.29 7.42
CA GLU A 198 -32.42 2.05 7.57
C GLU A 198 -32.43 2.87 8.86
N ARG A 199 -31.96 2.28 9.97
CA ARG A 199 -31.82 2.99 11.25
C ARG A 199 -30.82 4.15 11.17
N ILE A 200 -29.72 3.98 10.45
CA ILE A 200 -28.74 5.05 10.21
C ILE A 200 -29.42 6.20 9.45
N ARG A 201 -30.13 5.90 8.35
CA ARG A 201 -30.84 6.92 7.57
C ARG A 201 -31.86 7.70 8.41
N GLN A 202 -32.60 7.02 9.27
CA GLN A 202 -33.57 7.66 10.18
C GLN A 202 -32.88 8.54 11.23
N LEU A 203 -31.71 8.13 11.73
CA LEU A 203 -30.93 8.93 12.68
C LEU A 203 -30.34 10.16 12.00
N GLU A 204 -29.81 10.03 10.78
CA GLU A 204 -29.31 11.15 9.97
C GLU A 204 -30.41 12.17 9.69
N GLU A 205 -31.62 11.72 9.32
CA GLU A 205 -32.76 12.61 9.09
C GLU A 205 -33.17 13.35 10.37
N LYS A 206 -33.21 12.66 11.52
CA LYS A 206 -33.51 13.29 12.81
C LYS A 206 -32.45 14.32 13.20
N MET A 207 -31.17 14.03 13.00
CA MET A 207 -30.09 14.99 13.27
C MET A 207 -30.22 16.22 12.37
N ALA A 208 -30.44 16.03 11.06
CA ALA A 208 -30.63 17.12 10.12
C ALA A 208 -31.87 17.98 10.45
N ALA A 209 -32.97 17.36 10.89
CA ALA A 209 -34.16 18.09 11.32
C ALA A 209 -33.89 18.91 12.60
N GLN A 210 -33.17 18.34 13.56
CA GLN A 210 -32.81 19.01 14.81
C GLN A 210 -31.86 20.19 14.57
N GLU A 211 -30.90 20.03 13.66
CA GLU A 211 -29.97 21.10 13.26
C GLU A 211 -30.72 22.26 12.58
N ARG A 212 -31.64 21.95 11.65
CA ARG A 212 -32.51 22.97 11.04
C ARG A 212 -33.36 23.72 12.06
N ALA A 213 -33.88 23.02 13.08
CA ALA A 213 -34.66 23.66 14.14
C ALA A 213 -33.79 24.63 14.97
N ARG A 214 -32.58 24.19 15.37
CA ARG A 214 -31.63 25.05 16.08
C ARG A 214 -31.19 26.26 15.26
N GLU A 215 -30.95 26.07 13.96
CA GLU A 215 -30.56 27.16 13.07
C GLU A 215 -31.71 28.14 12.84
N ALA A 216 -32.95 27.66 12.75
CA ALA A 216 -34.13 28.51 12.66
C ALA A 216 -34.33 29.36 13.92
N ASP A 217 -34.14 28.78 15.10
CA ASP A 217 -34.19 29.52 16.37
C ASP A 217 -33.06 30.53 16.48
N ARG A 218 -31.83 30.16 16.09
CA ARG A 218 -30.69 31.10 16.01
C ARG A 218 -31.01 32.27 15.09
N ARG A 219 -31.49 32.00 13.87
CA ARG A 219 -31.90 33.06 12.92
C ARG A 219 -33.03 33.93 13.45
N ARG A 220 -33.99 33.35 14.20
CA ARG A 220 -35.07 34.12 14.82
C ARG A 220 -34.52 35.05 15.90
N SER A 221 -33.60 34.56 16.73
CA SER A 221 -32.91 35.36 17.75
C SER A 221 -32.10 36.49 17.13
N GLU A 222 -31.29 36.19 16.10
CA GLU A 222 -30.52 37.19 15.34
C GLU A 222 -31.41 38.27 14.71
N LYS A 223 -32.55 37.88 14.14
CA LYS A 223 -33.53 38.85 13.61
C LYS A 223 -34.13 39.74 14.69
N MET A 224 -34.40 39.21 15.88
CA MET A 224 -34.88 40.02 17.01
C MET A 224 -33.80 40.98 17.51
N MET A 225 -32.55 40.53 17.68
CA MET A 225 -31.43 41.43 18.04
C MET A 225 -31.22 42.50 16.97
N ALA A 226 -31.23 42.15 15.68
CA ALA A 226 -31.08 43.12 14.60
C ALA A 226 -32.23 44.15 14.56
N ALA A 227 -33.48 43.72 14.78
CA ALA A 227 -34.62 44.63 14.87
C ALA A 227 -34.52 45.56 16.10
N PHE A 228 -34.06 45.02 17.23
CA PHE A 228 -33.83 45.79 18.45
C PHE A 228 -32.73 46.86 18.26
N MET A 229 -31.59 46.49 17.69
CA MET A 229 -30.48 47.41 17.36
C MET A 229 -30.91 48.48 16.35
N ARG A 230 -31.83 48.16 15.43
CA ARG A 230 -32.38 49.15 14.48
C ARG A 230 -33.37 50.13 15.12
N GLN A 231 -34.07 49.70 16.17
CA GLN A 231 -35.05 50.51 16.89
C GLN A 231 -34.40 51.43 17.93
N PHE A 232 -33.23 51.05 18.47
CA PHE A 232 -32.46 51.80 19.47
C PHE A 232 -30.99 51.98 19.03
N PRO A 233 -30.72 52.84 18.03
CA PRO A 233 -29.37 53.00 17.47
C PRO A 233 -28.36 53.69 18.41
N ASP A 234 -28.82 54.36 19.47
CA ASP A 234 -27.99 55.18 20.37
C ASP A 234 -27.77 54.55 21.78
N GLN A 235 -28.04 53.26 21.96
CA GLN A 235 -27.63 52.55 23.18
C GLN A 235 -26.34 51.77 22.94
N ASN A 236 -25.20 52.45 23.13
CA ASN A 236 -23.96 51.76 23.46
C ASN A 236 -24.18 51.07 24.81
N PHE A 237 -24.39 49.76 24.79
CA PHE A 237 -24.21 48.94 25.97
C PHE A 237 -22.70 48.82 26.19
N ASP A 238 -22.15 49.71 27.02
CA ASP A 238 -20.92 49.40 27.72
C ASP A 238 -21.19 48.14 28.54
N VAL A 239 -20.54 47.04 28.14
CA VAL A 239 -20.56 45.81 28.92
C VAL A 239 -19.62 46.07 30.09
N ASP A 240 -20.18 46.54 31.20
CA ASP A 240 -19.49 46.51 32.48
C ASP A 240 -19.28 45.03 32.85
N GLU A 241 -18.05 44.56 32.67
CA GLU A 241 -17.52 43.36 33.34
C GLU A 241 -17.40 43.69 34.82
N ASP A 242 -18.41 43.34 35.62
CA ASP A 242 -18.26 43.21 37.07
C ASP A 242 -18.75 41.83 37.53
N GLU A 243 -17.80 41.14 38.17
CA GLU A 243 -17.82 39.93 39.03
C GLU A 243 -18.15 38.54 38.43
#